data_AF-A0A0X3VGX7-F1
#
_entry.id   AF-A0A0X3VGX7-F1
#
_cell.length_a   1.000
_cell.length_b   1.000
_cell.length_c   1.000
_cell.angle_alpha   90.00
_cell.angle_beta   90.00
_cell.angle_gamma   90.00
#
_symmetry.space_group_name_H-M   'P 1'
#
loop_
_entity.id
_entity.type
_entity.pdbx_description
1 polymer ?
#
loop_
_entity_poly.entity_id
_entity_poly.type
_entity_poly.pdbx_seq_one_letter_code
_entity_poly.pdbx_strand_id
1 'polypeptide(L)' 'MTQNPSPGPEAVPRPEERLSRLEAQVATLAEAIRALARGLENIPSQSVPPEAEAAHGARLAHELLLSQGL' A
#
# COMPACT_ATOMS: atom_id res chain seq x y z
N MET A 1 41.26 -6.78 26.45
CA MET A 1 39.90 -7.35 26.59
C MET A 1 38.89 -6.27 26.25
N THR A 2 38.45 -6.20 24.99
CA THR A 2 37.37 -5.29 24.56
C THR A 2 36.21 -6.19 24.09
N GLN A 3 35.21 -6.36 24.94
CA GLN A 3 33.99 -7.08 24.57
C GLN A 3 33.23 -6.24 23.54
N ASN A 4 33.09 -6.79 22.34
CA ASN A 4 32.19 -6.29 21.31
C ASN A 4 30.78 -6.79 21.66
N PRO A 5 29.76 -5.92 21.83
CA PRO A 5 28.41 -6.39 22.11
C PRO A 5 27.88 -7.11 20.87
N SER A 6 27.67 -8.42 21.01
CA SER A 6 27.02 -9.26 20.01
C SER A 6 25.62 -8.70 19.70
N PRO A 7 25.18 -8.65 18.43
CA PRO A 7 23.80 -8.26 18.11
C PRO A 7 22.88 -9.33 18.69
N GLY A 8 22.02 -8.94 19.64
CA GLY A 8 21.01 -9.81 20.21
C GLY A 8 19.98 -10.24 19.15
N PRO A 9 19.24 -11.34 19.39
CA PRO A 9 18.29 -11.87 18.43
C PRO A 9 17.28 -10.79 18.06
N GLU A 10 17.04 -10.59 16.76
CA GLU A 10 15.99 -9.71 16.24
C GLU A 10 14.70 -9.94 17.04
N ALA A 11 14.33 -8.95 17.86
CA ALA A 11 13.18 -9.06 18.73
C ALA A 11 11.95 -9.25 17.84
N VAL A 12 11.35 -10.45 17.90
CA VAL A 12 10.13 -10.75 17.17
C VAL A 12 9.09 -9.71 17.57
N PRO A 13 8.53 -8.93 16.62
CA PRO A 13 7.61 -7.85 16.95
C PRO A 13 6.40 -8.39 17.70
N ARG A 14 5.97 -7.63 18.71
CA ARG A 14 4.87 -8.05 19.58
C ARG A 14 3.59 -8.26 18.77
N PRO A 15 2.68 -9.15 19.18
CA PRO A 15 1.43 -9.40 18.47
C PRO A 15 0.65 -8.12 18.14
N GLU A 16 0.65 -7.14 19.04
CA GLU A 16 -0.02 -5.85 18.85
C GLU A 16 0.65 -4.99 17.77
N GLU A 17 1.98 -4.99 17.70
CA GLU A 17 2.75 -4.28 16.67
C GLU A 17 2.53 -4.94 15.30
N ARG A 18 2.46 -6.28 15.27
CA ARG A 18 2.14 -7.04 14.05
C ARG A 18 0.71 -6.79 13.58
N LEU A 19 -0.25 -6.73 14.51
CA LEU A 19 -1.65 -6.43 14.20
C LEU A 19 -1.81 -5.00 13.66
N SER A 20 -1.21 -4.02 14.32
CA SER A 20 -1.24 -2.63 13.87
C SER A 20 -0.64 -2.45 12.47
N ARG A 21 0.47 -3.15 12.17
CA ARG A 21 1.06 -3.17 10.83
C ARG A 21 0.10 -3.80 9.80
N LEU A 22 -0.55 -4.91 10.15
CA LEU A 22 -1.50 -5.56 9.26
C LEU A 22 -2.73 -4.69 8.98
N GLU A 23 -3.27 -4.02 10.00
CA GLU A 23 -4.38 -3.08 9.85
C GLU A 23 -4.03 -1.92 8.92
N ALA A 24 -2.82 -1.36 9.06
CA ALA A 24 -2.33 -0.32 8.16
C ALA A 24 -2.21 -0.82 6.71
N GLN A 25 -1.65 -2.02 6.51
CA GLN A 25 -1.51 -2.63 5.19
C GLN A 25 -2.88 -2.90 4.54
N VAL A 26 -3.85 -3.40 5.30
CA VAL A 26 -5.21 -3.65 4.80
C VAL A 26 -5.92 -2.35 4.45
N ALA A 27 -5.76 -1.29 5.26
CA ALA A 27 -6.31 0.02 4.96
C ALA A 27 -5.76 0.58 3.64
N THR A 28 -4.44 0.54 3.44
CA THR A 28 -3.81 0.96 2.20
C THR A 28 -4.23 0.11 1.00
N LEU A 29 -4.36 -1.20 1.17
CA LEU A 29 -4.85 -2.07 0.10
C LEU A 29 -6.28 -1.72 -0.31
N ALA A 30 -7.15 -1.41 0.65
CA ALA A 30 -8.52 -0.99 0.37
C ALA A 30 -8.55 0.35 -0.40
N GLU A 31 -7.65 1.28 -0.10
CA GLU A 31 -7.51 2.54 -0.84
C GLU A 31 -7.00 2.32 -2.26
N ALA A 32 -5.97 1.47 -2.44
CA ALA A 32 -5.44 1.13 -3.75
C ALA A 32 -6.52 0.49 -4.65
N ILE A 33 -7.32 -0.42 -4.09
CA ILE A 33 -8.44 -1.04 -4.81
C ILE A 33 -9.50 0.01 -5.21
N ARG A 34 -9.83 0.96 -4.33
CA ARG A 34 -10.76 2.04 -4.67
C ARG A 34 -10.22 2.94 -5.78
N ALA A 35 -8.94 3.28 -5.76
CA ALA A 35 -8.29 4.06 -6.81
C ALA A 35 -8.36 3.34 -8.16
N LEU A 36 -8.08 2.03 -8.16
CA LEU A 36 -8.18 1.20 -9.36
C LEU A 36 -9.62 1.10 -9.86
N ALA A 37 -10.57 0.81 -8.97
CA ALA A 37 -11.99 0.71 -9.31
C ALA A 37 -12.49 2.01 -9.95
N ARG A 38 -12.15 3.17 -9.38
CA ARG A 38 -12.50 4.48 -9.94
C ARG A 38 -11.92 4.70 -11.33
N GLY A 39 -10.69 4.26 -11.60
CA GLY A 39 -10.10 4.36 -12.94
C GLY A 39 -10.77 3.43 -13.96
N LEU A 40 -11.40 2.34 -13.51
CA LEU A 40 -12.10 1.38 -14.37
C LEU A 40 -13.60 1.67 -14.50
N GLU A 41 -14.15 2.50 -13.62
CA GLU A 41 -15.53 2.98 -13.69
C GLU A 41 -15.67 3.96 -14.86
N ASN A 42 -16.21 3.47 -15.98
CA ASN A 42 -16.57 4.34 -17.12
C ASN A 42 -17.69 5.28 -16.69
N ILE A 43 -17.36 6.53 -16.41
CA ILE A 43 -18.34 7.60 -16.25
C ILE A 43 -18.59 8.21 -17.63
N PRO A 44 -19.75 7.97 -18.28
CA PRO A 44 -20.01 8.41 -19.66
C PRO A 44 -19.98 9.94 -19.83
N SER A 45 -20.02 10.70 -18.73
CA SER A 45 -20.01 12.16 -18.73
C SER A 45 -18.61 12.79 -18.72
N GLN A 46 -17.53 12.00 -18.61
CA GLN A 46 -16.16 12.53 -18.69
C GLN A 46 -15.62 12.38 -20.11
N SER A 47 -15.24 13.51 -20.72
CA SER A 47 -14.61 13.61 -22.04
C SER A 47 -13.15 13.14 -22.04
N VAL A 48 -12.79 12.24 -21.13
CA VAL A 48 -11.46 11.68 -20.99
C VAL A 48 -11.46 10.31 -21.67
N PRO A 49 -10.45 9.98 -22.49
CA PRO A 49 -10.32 8.63 -23.04
C PRO A 49 -10.31 7.61 -21.88
N PRO A 50 -11.15 6.57 -21.92
CA PRO A 50 -11.24 5.60 -20.84
C PRO A 50 -9.91 4.90 -20.53
N GLU A 51 -9.01 4.77 -21.51
CA GLU A 51 -7.66 4.25 -21.26
C GLU A 51 -6.83 5.16 -20.35
N ALA A 52 -7.03 6.48 -20.40
CA ALA A 52 -6.29 7.45 -19.58
C ALA A 52 -6.75 7.44 -18.12
N GLU A 53 -8.05 7.28 -17.86
CA GLU A 53 -8.60 7.13 -16.50
C GLU A 53 -8.18 5.82 -15.85
N ALA A 54 -8.25 4.71 -16.59
CA ALA A 54 -7.79 3.41 -16.11
C ALA A 54 -6.30 3.43 -15.77
N ALA A 55 -5.48 4.04 -16.64
CA ALA A 55 -4.05 4.18 -16.39
C ALA A 55 -3.77 5.10 -15.17
N HIS A 56 -4.57 6.14 -14.95
CA HIS A 56 -4.43 7.01 -13.78
C HIS A 56 -4.78 6.28 -12.47
N GLY A 57 -5.92 5.57 -12.43
CA GLY A 57 -6.31 4.76 -11.27
C GLY A 57 -5.27 3.68 -10.94
N ALA A 58 -4.71 3.02 -11.95
CA ALA A 58 -3.65 2.04 -11.77
C ALA A 58 -2.36 2.65 -11.19
N ARG A 59 -1.95 3.83 -11.67
CA ARG A 59 -0.76 4.54 -11.11
C ARG A 59 -0.97 4.93 -9.66
N LEU A 60 -2.13 5.51 -9.34
CA LEU A 60 -2.44 5.91 -7.97
C LEU A 60 -2.49 4.70 -7.03
N ALA A 61 -3.09 3.60 -7.46
CA ALA A 61 -3.09 2.36 -6.70
C ALA A 61 -1.67 1.85 -6.43
N HIS A 62 -0.80 1.90 -7.44
CA HIS A 62 0.61 1.51 -7.30
C HIS A 62 1.37 2.40 -6.31
N GLU A 63 1.19 3.71 -6.38
CA GLU A 63 1.81 4.66 -5.44
C GLU A 63 1.37 4.42 -3.99
N LEU A 64 0.08 4.12 -3.77
CA LEU A 64 -0.45 3.77 -2.45
C LEU A 64 0.23 2.52 -1.89
N LEU A 65 0.38 1.47 -2.70
CA LEU A 65 1.06 0.23 -2.27
C LEU A 65 2.54 0.47 -1.92
N LEU A 66 3.26 1.23 -2.75
CA LEU A 66 4.66 1.57 -2.50
C LEU A 66 4.86 2.33 -1.17
N SER A 67 3.90 3.19 -0.79
CA SER A 67 3.98 3.96 0.46
C SER A 67 4.00 3.09 1.73
N GLN A 68 3.49 1.85 1.67
CA GLN A 68 3.50 0.87 2.76
C GLN A 68 4.52 -0.26 2.55
N GLY A 69 5.29 -0.21 1.46
CA GLY A 69 6.21 -1.29 1.07
C GLY A 69 5.47 -2.60 0.72
N LEU A 70 4.28 -2.48 0.12
CA LEU A 70 3.48 -3.58 -0.41
C LEU A 70 3.71 -3.78 -1.92
#